data_AF-A0A918QM43-F1
#
_entry.id   AF-A0A918QM43-F1
#
_cell.length_a   1.000
_cell.length_b   1.000
_cell.length_c   1.000
_cell.angle_alpha   90.00
_cell.angle_beta   90.00
_cell.angle_gamma   90.00
#
_symmetry.space_group_name_H-M   'P 1'
#
loop_
_entity.id
_entity.type
_entity.pdbx_description
1 polymer ?
#
loop_
_entity_poly.entity_id
_entity_poly.type
_entity_poly.pdbx_seq_one_letter_code
_entity_poly.pdbx_strand_id
1 'polypeptide(L)'
;MTDHHAERDPWRDPATTETPADADPGAAARLTPPDAADAARLVSFGLQPKLLPARDAEYADLLRRYREDPAFARVADAVATGLGLIVLEVSPRAGMALAAGEDSVFAVRMGDYARRAATDSADRFLHGLAHLAVAAMSFPRPEDLADDGYIGRITVNGVDAFVRQACHRLEERAEAQGENTDPATDAPGLEAAWRIYARRSSTGATKDARRLAGSTTGIVAKAVAFLTDSGFLQRTGDDAGGAYRTTARYQLQVRDMAGNAAMAEFLELGVVPVSDGTATLLPPPDGDDLELAADAGLPFHA
;
A
#
# COMPACT_ATOMS: atom_id res chain seq x y z
N MET A 1 41.43 27.89 -89.17
CA MET A 1 40.30 28.07 -88.24
C MET A 1 40.28 26.84 -87.34
N THR A 2 40.91 26.99 -86.18
CA THR A 2 40.63 26.31 -84.90
C THR A 2 40.64 24.78 -84.84
N ASP A 3 41.80 24.23 -84.44
CA ASP A 3 42.00 23.43 -83.22
C ASP A 3 40.77 22.79 -82.53
N HIS A 4 40.72 21.46 -82.42
CA HIS A 4 41.11 20.71 -81.21
C HIS A 4 40.85 19.20 -81.37
N HIS A 5 41.94 18.43 -81.30
CA HIS A 5 41.99 17.02 -80.92
C HIS A 5 42.14 16.91 -79.38
N ALA A 6 41.82 15.72 -78.84
CA ALA A 6 41.97 15.26 -77.44
C ALA A 6 40.82 15.65 -76.49
N GLU A 7 40.28 14.82 -75.60
CA GLU A 7 40.65 13.50 -75.09
C GLU A 7 39.40 12.88 -74.44
N ARG A 8 39.21 11.56 -74.57
CA ARG A 8 38.21 10.81 -73.79
C ARG A 8 38.80 10.54 -72.41
N ASP A 9 38.22 11.14 -71.38
CA ASP A 9 38.58 10.93 -69.99
C ASP A 9 38.25 9.48 -69.55
N PRO A 10 39.24 8.65 -69.14
CA PRO A 10 39.03 7.24 -68.85
C PRO A 10 38.76 6.95 -67.36
N TRP A 11 38.43 7.94 -66.53
CA TRP A 11 38.13 7.73 -65.11
C TRP A 11 36.68 8.11 -64.77
N ARG A 12 35.74 7.22 -65.12
CA ARG A 12 34.40 7.22 -64.52
C ARG A 12 34.37 6.12 -63.46
N ASP A 13 34.58 6.53 -62.22
CA ASP A 13 34.52 5.63 -61.07
C ASP A 13 33.08 5.10 -60.91
N PRO A 14 32.89 3.77 -60.81
CA PRO A 14 31.57 3.17 -60.64
C PRO A 14 31.18 3.11 -59.16
N ALA A 15 29.88 3.32 -58.89
CA ALA A 15 29.23 3.12 -57.61
C ALA A 15 29.56 4.15 -56.51
N THR A 16 28.91 5.31 -56.60
CA THR A 16 28.45 6.01 -55.39
C THR A 16 27.47 5.06 -54.69
N THR A 17 28.00 4.26 -53.78
CA THR A 17 27.19 3.53 -52.82
C THR A 17 26.64 4.63 -51.92
N GLU A 18 25.37 4.98 -52.09
CA GLU A 18 24.64 5.83 -51.14
C GLU A 18 24.75 5.16 -49.78
N THR A 19 25.74 5.60 -49.02
CA THR A 19 25.82 5.35 -47.58
C THR A 19 24.54 5.99 -47.03
N PRO A 20 23.69 5.26 -46.29
CA PRO A 20 22.53 5.88 -45.68
C PRO A 20 23.07 7.01 -44.82
N ALA A 21 22.71 8.23 -45.22
CA ALA A 21 23.05 9.45 -44.54
C ALA A 21 22.77 9.26 -43.04
N ASP A 22 23.77 9.61 -42.25
CA ASP A 22 23.71 9.91 -40.83
C ASP A 22 22.29 9.84 -40.27
N ALA A 23 21.97 8.73 -39.62
CA ALA A 23 20.92 8.75 -38.61
C ALA A 23 21.40 9.73 -37.54
N ASP A 24 20.89 10.96 -37.61
CA ASP A 24 21.21 12.05 -36.69
C ASP A 24 21.11 11.53 -35.24
N PRO A 25 22.23 11.38 -34.52
CA PRO A 25 22.20 10.96 -33.12
C PRO A 25 21.57 12.03 -32.22
N GLY A 26 21.21 13.20 -32.77
CA GLY A 26 20.55 14.33 -32.12
C GLY A 26 19.03 14.37 -32.23
N ALA A 27 18.36 13.42 -32.91
CA ALA A 27 16.90 13.33 -32.94
C ALA A 27 16.30 12.74 -31.65
N ALA A 28 16.93 12.98 -30.49
CA ALA A 28 16.22 12.89 -29.23
C ALA A 28 15.03 13.85 -29.32
N ALA A 29 13.81 13.29 -29.34
CA ALA A 29 12.57 14.04 -29.49
C ALA A 29 12.62 15.29 -28.60
N ARG A 30 12.61 16.48 -29.22
CA ARG A 30 12.65 17.74 -28.48
C ARG A 30 11.39 17.81 -27.64
N LEU A 31 11.54 17.76 -26.31
CA LEU A 31 10.44 17.92 -25.38
C LEU A 31 9.72 19.24 -25.64
N THR A 32 8.40 19.16 -25.83
CA THR A 32 7.54 20.32 -26.11
C THR A 32 6.72 20.70 -24.87
N PRO A 33 6.21 21.94 -24.77
CA PRO A 33 5.32 22.31 -23.68
C PRO A 33 4.08 21.41 -23.54
N PRO A 34 3.44 20.93 -24.63
CA PRO A 34 2.41 19.89 -24.55
C PRO A 34 2.88 18.59 -23.85
N ASP A 35 4.11 18.14 -24.08
CA ASP A 35 4.62 16.92 -23.44
C ASP A 35 4.72 17.09 -21.92
N ALA A 36 5.12 18.27 -21.45
CA ALA A 36 5.13 18.59 -20.03
C ALA A 36 3.72 18.65 -19.43
N ALA A 37 2.73 19.16 -20.18
CA ALA A 37 1.33 19.19 -19.75
C ALA A 37 0.74 17.78 -19.64
N ASP A 38 1.00 16.93 -20.63
CA ASP A 38 0.60 15.52 -20.65
C ASP A 38 1.26 14.72 -19.51
N ALA A 39 2.55 14.97 -19.26
CA ALA A 39 3.27 14.36 -18.14
C ALA A 39 2.66 14.77 -16.79
N ALA A 40 2.35 16.06 -16.61
CA ALA A 40 1.67 16.53 -15.41
C ALA A 40 0.24 15.97 -15.28
N ARG A 41 -0.47 15.78 -16.40
CA ARG A 41 -1.78 15.13 -16.42
C ARG A 41 -1.69 13.67 -15.96
N LEU A 42 -0.68 12.93 -16.42
CA LEU A 42 -0.45 11.55 -15.98
C LEU A 42 -0.23 11.47 -14.46
N VAL A 43 0.62 12.35 -13.91
CA VAL A 43 0.85 12.43 -12.45
C VAL A 43 -0.45 12.79 -11.72
N SER A 44 -1.24 13.71 -12.25
CA SER A 44 -2.56 14.07 -11.70
C SER A 44 -3.54 12.89 -11.66
N PHE A 45 -3.52 12.00 -12.66
CA PHE A 45 -4.29 10.76 -12.62
C PHE A 45 -3.79 9.80 -11.52
N GLY A 46 -2.47 9.69 -11.33
CA GLY A 46 -1.88 8.88 -10.24
C GLY A 46 -2.30 9.36 -8.85
N LEU A 47 -2.49 10.67 -8.67
CA LEU A 47 -2.96 11.28 -7.42
C LEU A 47 -4.46 11.05 -7.15
N GLN A 48 -5.22 10.49 -8.09
CA GLN A 48 -6.63 10.15 -7.91
C GLN A 48 -6.77 8.70 -7.40
N PRO A 49 -7.14 8.48 -6.13
CA PRO A 49 -6.97 7.18 -5.48
C PRO A 49 -7.81 6.05 -6.11
N LYS A 50 -8.99 6.38 -6.63
CA LYS A 50 -9.97 5.40 -7.15
C LYS A 50 -10.05 5.38 -8.69
N LEU A 51 -9.32 6.26 -9.38
CA LEU A 51 -9.34 6.32 -10.84
C LEU A 51 -8.44 5.23 -11.42
N LEU A 52 -8.96 4.39 -12.32
CA LEU A 52 -8.20 3.32 -12.96
C LEU A 52 -8.00 3.60 -14.45
N PRO A 53 -6.86 3.23 -15.05
CA PRO A 53 -6.64 3.38 -16.49
C PRO A 53 -7.72 2.69 -17.33
N ALA A 54 -8.22 1.53 -16.90
CA ALA A 54 -9.30 0.82 -17.59
C ALA A 54 -10.64 1.58 -17.64
N ARG A 55 -10.80 2.67 -16.88
CA ARG A 55 -12.02 3.49 -16.82
C ARG A 55 -11.85 4.87 -17.47
N ASP A 56 -10.66 5.19 -17.96
CA ASP A 56 -10.34 6.51 -18.52
C ASP A 56 -9.36 6.34 -19.70
N ALA A 57 -9.84 6.66 -20.90
CA ALA A 57 -9.07 6.44 -22.12
C ALA A 57 -7.83 7.36 -22.21
N GLU A 58 -7.94 8.61 -21.75
CA GLU A 58 -6.81 9.55 -21.72
C GLU A 58 -5.73 9.04 -20.77
N TYR A 59 -6.13 8.57 -19.58
CA TYR A 59 -5.19 7.94 -18.65
C TYR A 59 -4.52 6.70 -19.25
N ALA A 60 -5.30 5.81 -19.88
CA ALA A 60 -4.74 4.62 -20.53
C ALA A 60 -3.73 4.98 -21.63
N ASP A 61 -4.00 6.00 -22.43
CA ASP A 61 -3.11 6.46 -23.49
C ASP A 61 -1.83 7.10 -22.96
N LEU A 62 -1.92 7.97 -21.95
CA LEU A 62 -0.74 8.58 -21.33
C LEU A 62 0.12 7.54 -20.61
N LEU A 63 -0.50 6.55 -19.98
CA LEU A 63 0.20 5.43 -19.34
C LEU A 63 0.92 4.54 -20.35
N ARG A 64 0.28 4.26 -21.50
CA ARG A 64 0.91 3.54 -22.61
C ARG A 64 2.09 4.36 -23.16
N ARG A 65 1.90 5.66 -23.38
CA ARG A 65 2.96 6.57 -23.83
C ARG A 65 4.15 6.58 -22.87
N TYR A 66 3.92 6.64 -21.56
CA TYR A 66 4.99 6.52 -20.54
C TYR A 66 5.83 5.25 -20.73
N ARG A 67 5.19 4.12 -21.02
CA ARG A 67 5.89 2.84 -21.17
C ARG A 67 6.61 2.69 -22.51
N GLU A 68 6.16 3.39 -23.55
CA GLU A 68 6.68 3.29 -24.92
C GLU A 68 7.69 4.39 -25.27
N ASP A 69 7.62 5.56 -24.61
CA ASP A 69 8.47 6.73 -24.87
C ASP A 69 9.31 7.09 -23.63
N PRO A 70 10.60 6.70 -23.58
CA PRO A 70 11.49 7.01 -22.47
C PRO A 70 11.73 8.51 -22.25
N ALA A 71 11.58 9.36 -23.28
CA ALA A 71 11.74 10.80 -23.11
C ALA A 71 10.55 11.39 -22.35
N PHE A 72 9.33 10.98 -22.71
CA PHE A 72 8.12 11.33 -21.98
C PHE A 72 8.14 10.80 -20.54
N ALA A 73 8.60 9.55 -20.33
CA ALA A 73 8.74 8.96 -18.99
C ALA A 73 9.61 9.80 -18.06
N ARG A 74 10.79 10.23 -18.54
CA ARG A 74 11.70 11.10 -17.76
C ARG A 74 11.06 12.42 -17.36
N VAL A 75 10.19 13.00 -18.20
CA VAL A 75 9.48 14.23 -17.84
C VAL A 75 8.42 13.96 -16.78
N ALA A 76 7.64 12.89 -16.92
CA ALA A 76 6.65 12.51 -15.90
C ALA A 76 7.31 12.21 -14.54
N ASP A 77 8.44 11.50 -14.53
CA ASP A 77 9.22 11.24 -13.33
C ASP A 77 9.78 12.53 -12.71
N ALA A 78 10.25 13.47 -13.54
CA ALA A 78 10.73 14.77 -13.07
C ALA A 78 9.59 15.62 -12.48
N VAL A 79 8.40 15.58 -13.07
CA VAL A 79 7.21 16.25 -12.53
C VAL A 79 6.81 15.63 -11.18
N ALA A 80 6.75 14.30 -11.09
CA ALA A 80 6.46 13.61 -9.83
C ALA A 80 7.50 13.96 -8.76
N THR A 81 8.79 13.88 -9.09
CA THR A 81 9.90 14.23 -8.19
C THR A 81 9.81 15.69 -7.74
N GLY A 82 9.51 16.62 -8.64
CA GLY A 82 9.33 18.04 -8.31
C GLY A 82 8.16 18.32 -7.37
N LEU A 83 7.17 17.43 -7.34
CA LEU A 83 6.05 17.45 -6.39
C LEU A 83 6.36 16.70 -5.07
N GLY A 84 7.58 16.18 -4.92
CA GLY A 84 7.98 15.35 -3.77
C GLY A 84 7.31 13.97 -3.79
N LEU A 85 6.99 13.43 -4.96
CA LEU A 85 6.37 12.12 -5.13
C LEU A 85 7.43 11.12 -5.62
N ILE A 86 7.28 9.88 -5.16
CA ILE A 86 8.09 8.73 -5.56
C ILE A 86 7.22 7.84 -6.44
N VAL A 87 7.68 7.55 -7.66
CA VAL A 87 6.98 6.65 -8.57
C VAL A 87 7.31 5.20 -8.17
N LEU A 88 6.32 4.48 -7.64
CA LEU A 88 6.50 3.10 -7.19
C LEU A 88 6.42 2.11 -8.36
N GLU A 89 5.41 2.28 -9.22
CA GLU A 89 5.17 1.44 -10.38
C GLU A 89 4.36 2.23 -11.41
N VAL A 90 4.58 1.95 -12.70
CA VAL A 90 3.72 2.44 -13.78
C VAL A 90 3.28 1.25 -14.63
N SER A 91 2.02 0.82 -14.46
CA SER A 91 1.50 -0.39 -15.11
C SER A 91 0.01 -0.31 -15.42
N PRO A 92 -0.51 -1.08 -16.38
CA PRO A 92 -1.96 -1.14 -16.65
C PRO A 92 -2.80 -1.55 -15.43
N ARG A 93 -2.24 -2.38 -14.54
CA ARG A 93 -2.95 -2.86 -13.33
C ARG A 93 -3.06 -1.78 -12.24
N ALA A 94 -1.99 -1.02 -12.01
CA ALA A 94 -1.89 -0.09 -10.90
C ALA A 94 -2.16 1.36 -11.33
N GLY A 95 -1.99 1.66 -12.61
CA GLY A 95 -1.81 3.00 -13.13
C GLY A 95 -0.40 3.52 -12.84
N MET A 96 -0.26 4.84 -12.70
CA MET A 96 0.89 5.47 -12.07
C MET A 96 0.71 5.44 -10.55
N ALA A 97 1.35 4.48 -9.89
CA ALA A 97 1.35 4.37 -8.44
C ALA A 97 2.40 5.30 -7.84
N LEU A 98 1.97 6.18 -6.94
CA LEU A 98 2.78 7.23 -6.35
C LEU A 98 2.78 7.09 -4.83
N ALA A 99 3.96 7.18 -4.23
CA ALA A 99 4.13 7.45 -2.80
C ALA A 99 4.52 8.90 -2.60
N ALA A 100 4.20 9.45 -1.43
CA ALA A 100 4.68 10.77 -1.03
C ALA A 100 6.01 10.62 -0.27
N GLY A 101 7.02 11.39 -0.66
CA GLY A 101 8.24 11.53 0.15
C GLY A 101 7.97 12.22 1.49
N GLU A 102 8.91 12.11 2.43
CA GLU A 102 8.76 12.60 3.82
C GLU A 102 8.40 14.10 3.90
N ASP A 103 9.02 14.92 3.04
CA ASP A 103 8.79 16.37 3.00
C ASP A 103 7.66 16.80 2.05
N SER A 104 6.99 15.84 1.40
CA SER A 104 5.96 16.13 0.40
C SER A 104 4.73 16.79 1.02
N VAL A 105 4.12 17.71 0.27
CA VAL A 105 2.79 18.25 0.61
C VAL A 105 1.68 17.21 0.47
N PHE A 106 1.95 16.13 -0.26
CA PHE A 106 1.05 14.99 -0.43
C PHE A 106 1.24 13.93 0.65
N ALA A 107 2.26 14.07 1.51
CA ALA A 107 2.43 13.17 2.64
C ALA A 107 1.23 13.32 3.58
N VAL A 108 0.57 12.20 3.89
CA VAL A 108 -0.50 12.18 4.89
C VAL A 108 0.17 12.37 6.25
N ARG A 109 0.23 13.62 6.71
CA ARG A 109 0.74 13.91 8.05
C ARG A 109 -0.27 13.38 9.06
N MET A 110 0.23 12.72 10.11
CA MET A 110 -0.61 12.19 11.19
C MET A 110 -1.53 13.24 11.85
N GLY A 111 -1.21 14.54 11.74
CA GLY A 111 -2.11 15.63 12.16
C GLY A 111 -3.38 15.80 11.31
N ASP A 112 -3.31 15.50 10.01
CA ASP A 112 -4.49 15.48 9.12
C ASP A 112 -5.33 14.23 9.30
N TYR A 113 -4.66 13.12 9.63
CA TYR A 113 -5.32 11.89 10.06
C TYR A 113 -6.06 12.08 11.40
N ALA A 114 -5.41 12.68 12.41
CA ALA A 114 -6.02 12.98 13.71
C ALA A 114 -7.28 13.84 13.57
N ARG A 115 -7.24 14.89 12.73
CA ARG A 115 -8.41 15.74 12.46
C ARG A 115 -9.58 15.00 11.81
N ARG A 116 -9.33 13.92 11.06
CA ARG A 116 -10.37 13.14 10.35
C ARG A 116 -10.79 11.86 11.10
N ALA A 117 -9.95 11.29 11.95
CA ALA A 117 -10.13 9.95 12.51
C ALA A 117 -10.07 9.86 14.06
N ALA A 118 -9.36 10.74 14.76
CA ALA A 118 -9.05 10.55 16.19
C ALA A 118 -8.75 11.86 16.95
N THR A 119 -9.59 12.17 17.94
CA THR A 119 -9.44 13.33 18.84
C THR A 119 -8.39 13.12 19.96
N ASP A 120 -7.90 11.91 20.18
CA ASP A 120 -6.94 11.57 21.26
C ASP A 120 -5.68 10.81 20.76
N SER A 121 -4.56 10.98 21.47
CA SER A 121 -3.27 10.30 21.29
C SER A 121 -3.37 8.77 21.29
N ALA A 122 -4.15 8.18 22.21
CA ALA A 122 -4.34 6.73 22.28
C ALA A 122 -5.04 6.19 21.01
N ASP A 123 -6.01 6.92 20.49
CA ASP A 123 -6.72 6.53 19.27
C ASP A 123 -5.80 6.58 18.04
N ARG A 124 -4.82 7.50 17.98
CA ARG A 124 -3.83 7.54 16.89
C ARG A 124 -2.97 6.28 16.83
N PHE A 125 -2.46 5.83 17.97
CA PHE A 125 -1.69 4.59 18.04
C PHE A 125 -2.53 3.39 17.57
N LEU A 126 -3.77 3.28 18.05
CA LEU A 126 -4.66 2.17 17.70
C LEU A 126 -4.99 2.13 16.21
N HIS A 127 -5.12 3.28 15.55
CA HIS A 127 -5.25 3.32 14.10
C HIS A 127 -3.95 2.85 13.42
N GLY A 128 -2.77 3.29 13.86
CA GLY A 128 -1.50 2.79 13.32
C GLY A 128 -1.39 1.26 13.41
N LEU A 129 -1.76 0.69 14.55
CA LEU A 129 -1.82 -0.76 14.76
C LEU A 129 -2.84 -1.45 13.83
N ALA A 130 -4.01 -0.85 13.64
CA ALA A 130 -5.01 -1.38 12.70
C ALA A 130 -4.50 -1.39 11.25
N HIS A 131 -3.80 -0.34 10.80
CA HIS A 131 -3.20 -0.31 9.45
C HIS A 131 -2.14 -1.39 9.26
N LEU A 132 -1.29 -1.60 10.28
CA LEU A 132 -0.29 -2.67 10.27
C LEU A 132 -0.96 -4.05 10.23
N ALA A 133 -1.98 -4.28 11.05
CA ALA A 133 -2.72 -5.53 11.07
C ALA A 133 -3.41 -5.82 9.73
N VAL A 134 -3.99 -4.80 9.09
CA VAL A 134 -4.54 -4.92 7.74
C VAL A 134 -3.45 -5.35 6.75
N ALA A 135 -2.25 -4.74 6.81
CA ALA A 135 -1.14 -5.11 5.93
C ALA A 135 -0.68 -6.56 6.17
N ALA A 136 -0.44 -6.94 7.43
CA ALA A 136 0.02 -8.26 7.83
C ALA A 136 -0.98 -9.37 7.48
N MET A 137 -2.28 -9.14 7.70
CA MET A 137 -3.32 -10.10 7.30
C MET A 137 -3.53 -10.13 5.78
N SER A 138 -3.36 -9.00 5.11
CA SER A 138 -3.50 -8.92 3.67
C SER A 138 -2.35 -9.58 2.94
N PHE A 139 -1.14 -9.58 3.49
CA PHE A 139 0.05 -10.19 2.90
C PHE A 139 0.82 -10.97 3.97
N PRO A 140 0.35 -12.17 4.37
CA PRO A 140 0.95 -12.93 5.46
C PRO A 140 2.38 -13.38 5.19
N ARG A 141 2.76 -13.50 3.91
CA ARG A 141 4.07 -13.99 3.51
C ARG A 141 4.78 -12.98 2.59
N PRO A 142 6.11 -12.85 2.65
CA PRO A 142 6.85 -11.97 1.74
C PRO A 142 6.60 -12.25 0.25
N GLU A 143 6.37 -13.52 -0.12
CA GLU A 143 6.02 -13.89 -1.50
C GLU A 143 4.65 -13.37 -1.95
N ASP A 144 3.70 -13.18 -1.02
CA ASP A 144 2.39 -12.59 -1.34
C ASP A 144 2.54 -11.12 -1.69
N LEU A 145 3.54 -10.45 -1.07
CA LEU A 145 3.94 -9.13 -1.52
C LEU A 145 4.55 -9.22 -2.91
N ALA A 146 5.42 -10.17 -3.25
CA ALA A 146 6.06 -10.22 -4.57
C ALA A 146 5.16 -10.68 -5.73
N ASP A 147 4.08 -11.39 -5.46
CA ASP A 147 3.16 -11.92 -6.49
C ASP A 147 2.12 -10.87 -6.94
N ASP A 148 2.28 -10.33 -8.15
CA ASP A 148 1.36 -9.33 -8.71
C ASP A 148 -0.08 -9.83 -8.92
N GLY A 149 -0.31 -11.15 -8.92
CA GLY A 149 -1.62 -11.78 -9.02
C GLY A 149 -2.29 -12.05 -7.67
N TYR A 150 -1.56 -11.88 -6.56
CA TYR A 150 -2.08 -12.14 -5.23
C TYR A 150 -3.12 -11.08 -4.81
N ILE A 151 -4.23 -11.53 -4.23
CA ILE A 151 -5.30 -10.67 -3.72
C ILE A 151 -5.60 -11.03 -2.26
N GLY A 152 -5.12 -10.17 -1.37
CA GLY A 152 -5.40 -10.24 0.06
C GLY A 152 -6.88 -9.96 0.34
N ARG A 153 -7.45 -10.67 1.30
CA ARG A 153 -8.83 -10.50 1.74
C ARG A 153 -8.89 -10.39 3.24
N ILE A 154 -9.67 -9.45 3.72
CA ILE A 154 -9.84 -9.20 5.16
C ILE A 154 -11.28 -8.86 5.49
N THR A 155 -11.62 -9.03 6.76
CA THR A 155 -12.84 -8.49 7.36
C THR A 155 -12.48 -7.62 8.56
N VAL A 156 -13.33 -6.66 8.90
CA VAL A 156 -13.11 -5.78 10.06
C VAL A 156 -12.99 -6.61 11.35
N ASN A 157 -13.87 -7.58 11.55
CA ASN A 157 -13.81 -8.44 12.73
C ASN A 157 -12.59 -9.36 12.71
N GLY A 158 -12.16 -9.84 11.55
CA GLY A 158 -10.94 -10.63 11.41
C GLY A 158 -9.69 -9.85 11.81
N VAL A 159 -9.61 -8.58 11.40
CA VAL A 159 -8.53 -7.66 11.80
C VAL A 159 -8.55 -7.38 13.30
N ASP A 160 -9.72 -7.13 13.88
CA ASP A 160 -9.84 -6.96 15.34
C ASP A 160 -9.36 -8.20 16.12
N ALA A 161 -9.82 -9.39 15.70
CA ALA A 161 -9.43 -10.65 16.31
C ALA A 161 -7.93 -10.90 16.19
N PHE A 162 -7.33 -10.61 15.03
CA PHE A 162 -5.89 -10.74 14.82
C PHE A 162 -5.09 -9.83 15.77
N VAL A 163 -5.47 -8.55 15.89
CA VAL A 163 -4.79 -7.63 16.80
C VAL A 163 -4.90 -8.11 18.24
N ARG A 164 -6.08 -8.58 18.67
CA ARG A 164 -6.27 -9.13 20.02
C ARG A 164 -5.38 -10.34 20.28
N GLN A 165 -5.32 -11.27 19.33
CA GLN A 165 -4.46 -12.44 19.43
C GLN A 165 -2.98 -12.06 19.53
N ALA A 166 -2.57 -11.05 18.76
CA ALA A 166 -1.20 -10.55 18.82
C ALA A 166 -0.88 -9.89 20.18
N CYS A 167 -1.82 -9.12 20.73
CA CYS A 167 -1.70 -8.57 22.10
C CYS A 167 -1.56 -9.68 23.14
N HIS A 168 -2.37 -10.73 23.07
CA HIS A 168 -2.28 -11.86 24.01
C HIS A 168 -0.92 -12.58 23.95
N ARG A 169 -0.37 -12.79 22.75
CA ARG A 169 0.97 -13.41 22.64
C ARG A 169 2.09 -12.55 23.20
N LEU A 170 1.99 -11.22 23.07
CA LEU A 170 2.95 -10.31 23.70
C LEU A 170 2.85 -10.37 25.23
N GLU A 171 1.64 -10.49 25.77
CA GLU A 171 1.40 -10.66 27.21
C GLU A 171 2.03 -11.95 27.74
N GLU A 172 1.74 -13.09 27.10
CA GLU A 172 2.33 -14.40 27.45
C GLU A 172 3.86 -14.38 27.41
N ARG A 173 4.44 -13.68 26.42
CA ARG A 173 5.89 -13.54 26.30
C ARG A 173 6.50 -12.69 27.42
N ALA A 174 5.88 -11.55 27.74
CA ALA A 174 6.33 -10.69 28.82
C ALA A 174 6.27 -11.42 30.18
N GLU A 175 5.19 -12.17 30.42
CA GLU A 175 5.05 -13.04 31.60
C GLU A 175 6.15 -14.10 31.66
N ALA A 176 6.42 -14.79 30.55
CA ALA A 176 7.47 -15.81 30.47
C ALA A 176 8.89 -15.25 30.68
N GLN A 177 9.12 -13.98 30.32
CA GLN A 177 10.41 -13.30 30.49
C GLN A 177 10.59 -12.68 31.88
N GLY A 178 9.56 -12.74 32.74
CA GLY A 178 9.59 -12.15 34.07
C GLY A 178 9.71 -10.62 34.05
N GLU A 179 9.39 -10.01 32.92
CA GLU A 179 9.28 -8.56 32.80
C GLU A 179 8.09 -8.12 33.66
N ASN A 180 8.26 -7.10 34.49
CA ASN A 180 7.18 -6.61 35.34
C ASN A 180 6.02 -6.14 34.44
N THR A 181 4.95 -6.93 34.41
CA THR A 181 3.79 -6.68 33.55
C THR A 181 2.90 -5.53 34.04
N ASP A 182 3.25 -4.90 35.17
CA ASP A 182 2.61 -3.69 35.70
C ASP A 182 3.41 -2.42 35.30
N PRO A 183 2.91 -1.59 34.37
CA PRO A 183 3.65 -0.44 33.88
C PRO A 183 3.69 0.67 34.93
N ALA A 184 4.87 1.28 35.14
CA ALA A 184 4.92 2.61 35.72
C ALA A 184 4.18 3.57 34.78
N THR A 185 3.24 4.35 35.33
CA THR A 185 2.30 5.25 34.63
C THR A 185 2.93 6.20 33.61
N ASP A 186 4.25 6.38 33.63
CA ASP A 186 5.00 7.38 32.86
C ASP A 186 5.92 6.80 31.76
N ALA A 187 5.75 5.53 31.34
CA ALA A 187 6.54 4.94 30.24
C ALA A 187 5.81 5.04 28.87
N PRO A 188 6.21 5.92 27.94
CA PRO A 188 5.56 6.10 26.64
C PRO A 188 6.04 5.04 25.60
N GLY A 189 5.85 3.76 25.91
CA GLY A 189 6.25 2.63 25.06
C GLY A 189 5.08 1.83 24.49
N LEU A 190 5.37 1.03 23.45
CA LEU A 190 4.44 0.09 22.78
C LEU A 190 3.68 -0.83 23.77
N GLU A 191 4.33 -1.14 24.90
CA GLU A 191 3.79 -1.92 26.02
C GLU A 191 2.56 -1.33 26.70
N ALA A 192 2.47 0.01 26.80
CA ALA A 192 1.30 0.67 27.34
C ALA A 192 0.10 0.54 26.37
N ALA A 193 0.41 0.44 25.09
CA ALA A 193 -0.54 0.66 24.01
C ALA A 193 -1.31 -0.61 23.61
N TRP A 194 -0.69 -1.80 23.67
CA TRP A 194 -1.42 -3.07 23.51
C TRP A 194 -2.35 -3.35 24.70
N ARG A 195 -1.97 -2.95 25.92
CA ARG A 195 -2.84 -3.07 27.12
C ARG A 195 -4.07 -2.15 27.05
N ILE A 196 -3.95 -0.96 26.43
CA ILE A 196 -5.10 -0.09 26.15
C ILE A 196 -6.08 -0.79 25.18
N TYR A 197 -5.56 -1.48 24.17
CA TYR A 197 -6.37 -2.24 23.23
C TYR A 197 -7.07 -3.43 23.90
N ALA A 198 -6.33 -4.23 24.68
CA ALA A 198 -6.85 -5.41 25.38
C ALA A 198 -7.99 -5.06 26.35
N ARG A 199 -7.86 -3.95 27.08
CA ARG A 199 -8.87 -3.47 28.05
C ARG A 199 -10.10 -2.82 27.40
N ARG A 200 -10.05 -2.46 26.11
CA ARG A 200 -11.19 -1.86 25.40
C ARG A 200 -12.17 -2.93 24.90
N SER A 201 -13.45 -2.61 25.03
CA SER A 201 -14.54 -3.44 24.50
C SER A 201 -14.43 -3.60 22.99
N SER A 202 -14.63 -4.83 22.50
CA SER A 202 -14.63 -5.15 21.06
C SER A 202 -15.79 -4.49 20.34
N THR A 203 -17.00 -4.77 20.81
CA THR A 203 -18.23 -4.13 20.37
C THR A 203 -18.62 -3.01 21.31
N GLY A 204 -19.09 -1.87 20.80
CA GLY A 204 -19.76 -0.90 21.66
C GLY A 204 -21.03 -1.54 22.24
N ALA A 205 -21.21 -1.51 23.56
CA ALA A 205 -22.43 -1.99 24.18
C ALA A 205 -23.65 -1.30 23.54
N THR A 206 -24.52 -2.12 22.96
CA THR A 206 -25.76 -1.85 22.20
C THR A 206 -26.30 -0.41 22.15
N LYS A 207 -26.71 -0.02 20.93
CA LYS A 207 -27.50 1.18 20.52
C LYS A 207 -26.87 2.57 20.61
N ASP A 208 -25.68 2.75 21.20
CA ASP A 208 -25.01 4.06 21.17
C ASP A 208 -23.89 4.12 20.12
N ALA A 209 -24.18 4.78 18.99
CA ALA A 209 -23.25 4.94 17.87
C ALA A 209 -21.92 5.62 18.29
N ARG A 210 -21.93 6.48 19.32
CA ARG A 210 -20.70 7.10 19.85
C ARG A 210 -19.83 6.09 20.60
N ARG A 211 -20.44 5.14 21.32
CA ARG A 211 -19.70 4.06 22.01
C ARG A 211 -19.15 3.02 21.04
N LEU A 212 -19.88 2.75 19.94
CA LEU A 212 -19.38 1.91 18.84
C LEU A 212 -18.15 2.52 18.16
N ALA A 213 -18.12 3.85 17.99
CA ALA A 213 -17.00 4.55 17.35
C ALA A 213 -15.69 4.56 18.15
N GLY A 214 -15.75 4.28 19.45
CA GLY A 214 -14.60 4.14 20.35
C GLY A 214 -14.21 2.68 20.67
N SER A 215 -14.98 1.70 20.18
CA SER A 215 -14.66 0.28 20.33
C SER A 215 -13.50 -0.11 19.40
N THR A 216 -12.82 -1.21 19.69
CA THR A 216 -11.69 -1.64 18.86
C THR A 216 -12.13 -1.97 17.43
N THR A 217 -13.29 -2.63 17.27
CA THR A 217 -13.90 -2.90 15.97
C THR A 217 -14.27 -1.60 15.24
N GLY A 218 -14.75 -0.57 15.95
CA GLY A 218 -15.04 0.75 15.36
C GLY A 218 -13.80 1.49 14.88
N ILE A 219 -12.67 1.37 15.60
CA ILE A 219 -11.38 1.93 15.21
C ILE A 219 -10.83 1.20 13.97
N VAL A 220 -10.89 -0.13 13.97
CA VAL A 220 -10.51 -0.94 12.81
C VAL A 220 -11.38 -0.59 11.59
N ALA A 221 -12.69 -0.45 11.77
CA ALA A 221 -13.62 -0.05 10.70
C ALA A 221 -13.25 1.32 10.11
N LYS A 222 -12.87 2.30 10.94
CA LYS A 222 -12.39 3.61 10.46
C LYS A 222 -11.08 3.51 9.69
N ALA A 223 -10.13 2.69 10.15
CA ALA A 223 -8.87 2.46 9.45
C ALA A 223 -9.12 1.81 8.07
N VAL A 224 -9.96 0.78 8.00
CA VAL A 224 -10.33 0.09 6.76
C VAL A 224 -11.11 1.03 5.81
N ALA A 225 -12.01 1.86 6.35
CA ALA A 225 -12.73 2.87 5.56
C ALA A 225 -11.76 3.89 4.96
N PHE A 226 -10.78 4.38 5.74
CA PHE A 226 -9.75 5.29 5.24
C PHE A 226 -8.92 4.65 4.12
N LEU A 227 -8.50 3.39 4.27
CA LEU A 227 -7.78 2.66 3.23
C LEU A 227 -8.65 2.45 1.98
N THR A 228 -9.95 2.22 2.15
CA THR A 228 -10.90 2.12 1.04
C THR A 228 -11.05 3.45 0.30
N ASP A 229 -11.15 4.55 1.04
CA ASP A 229 -11.23 5.89 0.47
C ASP A 229 -9.95 6.34 -0.22
N SER A 230 -8.82 5.84 0.25
CA SER A 230 -7.50 5.99 -0.35
C SER A 230 -7.25 5.01 -1.52
N GLY A 231 -8.25 4.24 -1.95
CA GLY A 231 -8.13 3.34 -3.11
C GLY A 231 -7.26 2.09 -2.89
N PHE A 232 -6.87 1.83 -1.64
CA PHE A 232 -6.04 0.69 -1.26
C PHE A 232 -6.84 -0.58 -1.02
N LEU A 233 -8.07 -0.43 -0.56
CA LEU A 233 -9.00 -1.53 -0.38
C LEU A 233 -10.24 -1.34 -1.24
N GLN A 234 -10.86 -2.45 -1.63
CA GLN A 234 -12.17 -2.47 -2.25
C GLN A 234 -13.11 -3.33 -1.42
N ARG A 235 -14.25 -2.75 -1.04
CA ARG A 235 -15.30 -3.46 -0.33
C ARG A 235 -15.97 -4.50 -1.24
N THR A 236 -16.17 -5.70 -0.72
CA THR A 236 -16.76 -6.85 -1.45
C THR A 236 -18.03 -7.39 -0.79
N GLY A 237 -18.29 -7.06 0.48
CA GLY A 237 -19.48 -7.53 1.19
C GLY A 237 -19.67 -6.88 2.56
N ASP A 238 -20.76 -7.22 3.24
CA ASP A 238 -21.14 -6.70 4.57
C ASP A 238 -20.74 -7.63 5.73
N ASP A 239 -20.25 -8.83 5.42
CA ASP A 239 -19.99 -9.89 6.39
C ASP A 239 -18.91 -9.51 7.40
N ALA A 240 -19.06 -9.97 8.64
CA ALA A 240 -18.07 -9.82 9.72
C ALA A 240 -17.55 -8.37 9.89
N GLY A 241 -18.48 -7.40 9.87
CA GLY A 241 -18.17 -5.97 9.97
C GLY A 241 -17.76 -5.30 8.66
N GLY A 242 -17.81 -6.05 7.55
CA GLY A 242 -17.45 -5.63 6.20
C GLY A 242 -16.28 -6.46 5.66
N ALA A 243 -16.42 -6.97 4.44
CA ALA A 243 -15.42 -7.74 3.72
C ALA A 243 -14.74 -6.88 2.65
N TYR A 244 -13.42 -7.01 2.53
CA TYR A 244 -12.59 -6.19 1.65
C TYR A 244 -11.52 -7.02 0.96
N ARG A 245 -11.08 -6.56 -0.21
CA ARG A 245 -9.91 -7.06 -0.93
C ARG A 245 -8.89 -5.97 -1.19
N THR A 246 -7.62 -6.33 -1.31
CA THR A 246 -6.55 -5.40 -1.64
C THR A 246 -6.58 -4.96 -3.11
N THR A 247 -5.95 -3.82 -3.38
CA THR A 247 -5.64 -3.35 -4.74
C THR A 247 -4.14 -3.45 -5.01
N ALA A 248 -3.75 -3.40 -6.29
CA ALA A 248 -2.33 -3.37 -6.69
C ALA A 248 -1.58 -2.20 -6.04
N ARG A 249 -2.22 -1.03 -5.89
CA ARG A 249 -1.61 0.12 -5.21
C ARG A 249 -1.33 -0.14 -3.74
N TYR A 250 -2.19 -0.88 -3.05
CA TYR A 250 -1.95 -1.20 -1.65
C TYR A 250 -0.78 -2.16 -1.50
N GLN A 251 -0.69 -3.18 -2.37
CA GLN A 251 0.47 -4.06 -2.40
C GLN A 251 1.78 -3.27 -2.58
N LEU A 252 1.80 -2.33 -3.54
CA LEU A 252 2.97 -1.46 -3.77
C LEU A 252 3.28 -0.56 -2.57
N GLN A 253 2.26 0.02 -1.94
CA GLN A 253 2.43 0.83 -0.74
C GLN A 253 3.01 0.00 0.41
N VAL A 254 2.56 -1.24 0.60
CA VAL A 254 3.10 -2.13 1.64
C VAL A 254 4.52 -2.58 1.30
N ARG A 255 4.84 -2.87 0.04
CA ARG A 255 6.21 -3.16 -0.41
C ARG A 255 7.17 -2.00 -0.10
N ASP A 256 6.76 -0.77 -0.43
CA ASP A 256 7.54 0.45 -0.16
C ASP A 256 7.76 0.66 1.35
N MET A 257 6.70 0.54 2.15
CA MET A 257 6.80 0.65 3.61
C MET A 257 7.65 -0.46 4.25
N ALA A 258 7.55 -1.70 3.75
CA ALA A 258 8.35 -2.82 4.24
C ALA A 258 9.84 -2.67 3.92
N GLY A 259 10.18 -1.95 2.85
CA GLY A 259 11.55 -1.56 2.53
C GLY A 259 12.11 -0.45 3.43
N ASN A 260 11.26 0.33 4.10
CA ASN A 260 11.65 1.42 4.98
C ASN A 260 11.76 0.94 6.45
N ALA A 261 12.86 1.29 7.12
CA ALA A 261 13.27 0.78 8.44
C ALA A 261 12.21 0.83 9.56
N ALA A 262 11.20 1.70 9.44
CA ALA A 262 10.08 1.76 10.38
C ALA A 262 9.24 0.47 10.41
N MET A 263 9.09 -0.27 9.30
CA MET A 263 8.40 -1.56 9.32
C MET A 263 9.25 -2.65 9.98
N ALA A 264 10.57 -2.60 9.79
CA ALA A 264 11.51 -3.56 10.37
C ALA A 264 11.52 -3.49 11.92
N GLU A 265 11.50 -2.29 12.49
CA GLU A 265 11.47 -2.09 13.95
C GLU A 265 10.16 -2.65 14.57
N PHE A 266 9.02 -2.52 13.87
CA PHE A 266 7.73 -3.10 14.27
C PHE A 266 7.64 -4.63 14.05
N LEU A 267 8.34 -5.18 13.06
CA LEU A 267 8.48 -6.63 12.84
C LEU A 267 9.43 -7.27 13.86
N GLU A 268 10.53 -6.57 14.22
CA GLU A 268 11.47 -6.96 15.28
C GLU A 268 10.82 -6.96 16.67
N LEU A 269 9.78 -6.12 16.88
CA LEU A 269 8.90 -6.15 18.05
C LEU A 269 7.99 -7.41 18.12
N GLY A 270 8.08 -8.33 17.15
CA GLY A 270 7.60 -9.71 17.28
C GLY A 270 6.10 -9.92 17.06
N VAL A 271 5.40 -8.99 16.39
CA VAL A 271 3.94 -9.04 16.17
C VAL A 271 3.56 -9.74 14.85
N VAL A 272 4.53 -10.05 13.99
CA VAL A 272 4.37 -10.91 12.82
C VAL A 272 5.54 -11.90 12.79
N PRO A 273 5.31 -13.21 12.63
CA PRO A 273 6.39 -14.19 12.63
C PRO A 273 7.30 -13.97 11.40
N VAL A 274 8.59 -13.74 11.63
CA VAL A 274 9.59 -13.78 10.57
C VAL A 274 10.30 -15.13 10.57
N SER A 275 10.20 -15.77 9.40
CA SER A 275 11.12 -16.71 8.76
C SER A 275 11.31 -18.13 9.32
N ASP A 276 10.45 -19.06 8.90
CA ASP A 276 10.88 -20.39 8.46
C ASP A 276 10.01 -21.01 7.34
N GLY A 277 9.00 -20.29 6.83
CA GLY A 277 8.11 -20.80 5.80
C GLY A 277 7.02 -21.75 6.30
N THR A 278 6.86 -21.92 7.62
CA THR A 278 5.68 -22.59 8.17
C THR A 278 4.62 -21.58 8.62
N ALA A 279 3.38 -21.77 8.14
CA ALA A 279 2.24 -20.96 8.55
C ALA A 279 1.95 -21.18 10.04
N THR A 280 2.27 -20.19 10.89
CA THR A 280 2.05 -20.26 12.34
C THR A 280 0.70 -19.69 12.79
N LEU A 281 -0.07 -19.12 11.86
CA LEU A 281 -1.43 -18.67 12.12
C LEU A 281 -2.39 -19.73 11.58
N LEU A 282 -2.97 -20.52 12.50
CA LEU A 282 -4.11 -21.35 12.16
C LEU A 282 -5.27 -20.43 11.74
N PRO A 283 -5.99 -20.76 10.66
CA PRO A 283 -7.23 -20.06 10.34
C PRO A 283 -8.17 -20.12 11.56
N PRO A 284 -9.05 -19.11 11.73
CA PRO A 284 -10.10 -19.21 12.73
C PRO A 284 -10.82 -20.55 12.54
N PRO A 285 -11.13 -21.30 13.61
CA PRO A 285 -11.85 -22.56 13.47
C PRO A 285 -13.17 -22.27 12.75
N ASP A 286 -13.39 -22.95 11.62
CA ASP A 286 -14.68 -22.94 10.95
C ASP A 286 -15.72 -23.47 11.96
N GLY A 287 -16.79 -22.71 12.17
CA GLY A 287 -17.85 -23.08 13.11
C GLY A 287 -18.54 -24.36 12.66
N ASP A 288 -18.52 -25.38 13.54
CA ASP A 288 -19.73 -26.08 14.02
C ASP A 288 -19.46 -27.24 15.01
N ASP A 289 -18.23 -27.43 15.50
CA ASP A 289 -17.95 -28.43 16.56
C ASP A 289 -17.56 -27.78 17.89
N LEU A 290 -18.49 -27.01 18.47
CA LEU A 290 -18.55 -26.86 19.92
C LEU A 290 -19.50 -27.95 20.45
N GLU A 291 -19.01 -29.19 20.52
CA GLU A 291 -19.61 -30.17 21.43
C GLU A 291 -19.51 -29.59 22.84
N LEU A 292 -20.64 -29.04 23.29
CA LEU A 292 -20.87 -28.65 24.67
C LEU A 292 -20.49 -29.83 25.56
N ALA A 293 -19.42 -29.69 26.34
CA ALA A 293 -19.04 -30.65 27.35
C ALA A 293 -20.27 -30.92 28.25
N ALA A 294 -20.75 -32.18 28.22
CA ALA A 294 -22.06 -32.60 28.71
C ALA A 294 -22.30 -32.50 30.23
N ASP A 295 -21.43 -31.83 30.99
CA ASP A 295 -21.53 -31.76 32.46
C ASP A 295 -21.21 -30.39 33.08
N ALA A 296 -21.22 -29.29 32.31
CA ALA A 296 -21.16 -27.94 32.86
C ALA A 296 -22.53 -27.44 33.34
N GLY A 297 -23.17 -28.19 34.25
CA GLY A 297 -24.38 -27.76 34.94
C GLY A 297 -24.06 -26.66 35.94
N LEU A 298 -24.43 -25.41 35.62
CA LEU A 298 -24.41 -24.32 36.61
C LEU A 298 -25.74 -24.25 37.37
N PRO A 299 -25.72 -24.15 38.71
CA PRO A 299 -26.91 -24.15 39.54
C PRO A 299 -27.50 -22.74 39.64
N PHE A 300 -28.64 -22.52 39.02
CA PHE A 300 -29.61 -21.52 39.47
C PHE A 300 -31.00 -22.17 39.48
N HIS A 301 -31.58 -22.27 40.67
CA HIS A 301 -32.89 -22.86 40.94
C HIS A 301 -34.02 -21.82 40.82
N ALA A 302 -35.21 -22.39 40.54
CA ALA A 302 -36.59 -21.91 40.70
C ALA A 302 -37.20 -21.09 39.54
#